data_AF-A0A560JJP6-F1
#
_entry.id   AF-A0A560JJP6-F1
#
_cell.length_a   1.000
_cell.length_b   1.000
_cell.length_c   1.000
_cell.angle_alpha   90.00
_cell.angle_beta   90.00
_cell.angle_gamma   90.00
#
_symmetry.space_group_name_H-M   'P 1'
#
loop_
_entity.id
_entity.type
_entity.pdbx_description
1 polymer ?
#
loop_
_entity_poly.entity_id
_entity_poly.type
_entity_poly.pdbx_seq_one_letter_code
_entity_poly.pdbx_strand_id
1 'polypeptide(L)' 'MSRKFLLATITLLTLSGLAGTPALAQGHMGTPQEQNACSRDASRLCRKELGNDGAVQSCLQANRAKLSKACSKVFASHGM' A
#
# COMPACT_ATOMS: atom_id res chain seq x y z
N MET A 1 -37.13 -20.08 25.65
CA MET A 1 -37.60 -19.44 26.90
C MET A 1 -36.67 -18.28 27.26
N SER A 2 -37.08 -17.09 26.88
CA SER A 2 -36.37 -15.82 27.07
C SER A 2 -36.46 -15.36 28.53
N ARG A 3 -35.34 -15.01 29.14
CA ARG A 3 -35.29 -14.28 30.42
C ARG A 3 -34.35 -13.09 30.26
N LYS A 4 -34.92 -12.00 29.77
CA LYS A 4 -35.23 -10.80 30.57
C LYS A 4 -34.01 -9.90 30.70
N PHE A 5 -33.88 -9.04 29.68
CA PHE A 5 -33.19 -7.76 29.75
C PHE A 5 -33.69 -6.98 30.98
N LEU A 6 -32.80 -6.72 31.93
CA LEU A 6 -33.02 -5.81 33.05
C LEU A 6 -32.09 -4.62 32.85
N LEU A 7 -32.73 -3.48 32.64
CA LEU A 7 -32.19 -2.14 32.48
C LEU A 7 -31.58 -1.66 33.81
N ALA A 8 -30.38 -1.09 33.78
CA ALA A 8 -29.94 -0.12 34.78
C ALA A 8 -28.77 0.70 34.24
N THR A 9 -29.10 1.93 33.84
CA THR A 9 -28.20 3.06 33.59
C THR A 9 -27.37 3.42 34.83
N ILE A 10 -26.05 3.64 34.70
CA ILE A 10 -25.29 4.65 35.46
C ILE A 10 -24.01 4.99 34.67
N THR A 11 -23.80 6.30 34.58
CA THR A 11 -22.82 7.08 33.83
C THR A 11 -21.42 7.12 34.46
N LEU A 12 -20.49 7.63 33.63
CA LEU A 12 -19.09 8.04 33.88
C LEU A 12 -18.06 6.91 33.83
N LEU A 13 -17.11 7.03 32.89
CA LEU A 13 -15.67 7.02 33.16
C LEU A 13 -14.86 7.46 31.92
N THR A 14 -14.01 8.46 32.16
CA THR A 14 -12.68 8.70 31.57
C THR A 14 -12.54 9.16 30.11
N LEU A 15 -12.24 10.46 29.99
CA LEU A 15 -11.38 11.07 28.98
C LEU A 15 -10.15 10.20 28.70
N SER A 16 -9.99 9.73 27.47
CA SER A 16 -8.73 9.16 26.97
C SER A 16 -8.66 9.46 25.48
N GLY A 17 -7.89 10.51 25.15
CA GLY A 17 -7.57 10.82 23.77
C GLY A 17 -6.75 9.69 23.18
N LEU A 18 -7.31 8.98 22.20
CA LEU A 18 -6.50 8.34 21.19
C LEU A 18 -6.47 9.32 20.01
N ALA A 19 -5.39 10.10 19.94
CA ALA A 19 -4.91 10.59 18.68
C ALA A 19 -4.68 9.35 17.80
N GLY A 20 -5.67 9.02 16.96
CA GLY A 20 -5.46 8.10 15.87
C GLY A 20 -4.37 8.72 15.02
N THR A 21 -3.13 8.26 15.16
CA THR A 21 -2.10 8.53 14.17
C THR A 21 -2.71 8.14 12.84
N PRO A 22 -2.85 9.04 11.86
CA PRO A 22 -3.14 8.60 10.52
C PRO A 22 -1.90 7.81 10.12
N ALA A 23 -1.96 6.48 10.27
CA ALA A 23 -1.06 5.57 9.61
C ALA A 23 -1.40 5.73 8.12
N LEU A 24 -0.86 6.80 7.53
CA LEU A 24 -0.82 6.96 6.10
C LEU A 24 0.18 5.90 5.63
N ALA A 25 -0.31 4.67 5.48
CA ALA A 25 0.21 3.77 4.48
C ALA A 25 -0.09 4.41 3.13
N GLN A 26 0.62 5.51 2.82
CA GLN A 26 0.70 6.02 1.46
C GLN A 26 1.44 4.92 0.74
N GLY A 27 0.70 4.03 0.09
CA GLY A 27 1.26 3.20 -0.97
C GLY A 27 1.91 4.19 -1.92
N HIS A 28 3.24 4.30 -1.84
CA HIS A 28 4.00 5.22 -2.67
C HIS A 28 3.96 4.62 -4.07
N MET A 29 2.96 5.04 -4.84
CA MET A 29 2.97 4.93 -6.29
C MET A 29 4.25 5.66 -6.71
N GLY A 30 5.24 4.92 -7.23
CA GLY A 30 6.57 5.47 -7.51
C GLY A 30 6.51 6.81 -8.25
N THR A 31 7.47 7.69 -7.98
CA THR A 31 7.58 8.99 -8.65
C THR A 31 7.69 8.83 -10.18
N PRO A 32 7.35 9.84 -10.98
CA PRO A 32 7.49 9.75 -12.44
C PRO A 32 8.91 9.35 -12.90
N GLN A 33 9.93 9.77 -12.16
CA GLN A 33 11.32 9.42 -12.40
C GLN A 33 11.57 7.92 -12.20
N GLU A 34 10.98 7.34 -11.16
CA GLU A 34 11.04 5.92 -10.84
C GLU A 34 10.27 5.08 -11.84
N GLN A 35 9.07 5.51 -12.21
CA GLN A 35 8.27 4.88 -13.26
C GLN A 35 9.03 4.86 -14.59
N ASN A 36 9.68 5.97 -14.95
CA ASN A 36 10.50 6.04 -16.16
C ASN A 36 11.70 5.08 -16.10
N ALA A 37 12.37 4.96 -14.95
CA ALA A 37 13.46 3.99 -14.76
C ALA A 37 12.98 2.53 -14.92
N CYS A 38 11.73 2.26 -14.57
CA CYS A 38 11.09 0.94 -14.68
C CYS A 38 10.29 0.73 -15.99
N SER A 39 10.14 1.74 -16.85
CA SER A 39 9.28 1.70 -18.04
C SER A 39 9.59 0.56 -19.01
N ARG A 40 10.89 0.26 -19.22
CA ARG A 40 11.33 -0.86 -20.07
C ARG A 40 11.03 -2.23 -19.46
N ASP A 41 11.10 -2.33 -18.15
CA ASP A 41 10.75 -3.58 -17.45
C ASP A 41 9.24 -3.75 -17.39
N ALA A 42 8.48 -2.67 -17.19
CA ALA A 42 7.03 -2.68 -17.23
C ALA A 42 6.51 -3.12 -18.61
N SER A 43 7.07 -2.59 -19.70
CA SER A 43 6.63 -2.98 -21.05
C SER A 43 6.99 -4.42 -21.42
N ARG A 44 8.11 -4.95 -20.90
CA ARG A 44 8.58 -6.32 -21.17
C ARG A 44 7.94 -7.37 -20.28
N LEU A 45 7.77 -7.09 -18.98
CA LEU A 45 7.33 -8.05 -17.97
C LEU A 45 5.84 -7.89 -17.62
N CYS A 46 5.34 -6.66 -17.66
CA CYS A 46 4.02 -6.27 -17.13
C CYS A 46 3.10 -5.70 -18.20
N ARG A 47 3.26 -6.11 -19.46
CA ARG A 47 2.52 -5.56 -20.62
C ARG A 47 1.00 -5.56 -20.44
N LYS A 48 0.46 -6.55 -19.70
CA LYS A 48 -0.97 -6.68 -19.42
C LYS A 48 -1.49 -5.66 -18.40
N GLU A 49 -0.61 -5.17 -17.54
CA GLU A 49 -0.95 -4.23 -16.46
C GLU A 49 -0.74 -2.77 -16.87
N LEU A 50 -0.11 -2.53 -18.03
CA LEU A 50 0.12 -1.19 -18.56
C LEU A 50 -1.21 -0.42 -18.67
N GLY A 51 -1.26 0.76 -18.06
CA GLY A 51 -2.47 1.58 -17.94
C GLY A 51 -3.06 1.62 -16.54
N ASN A 52 -2.57 0.79 -15.62
CA ASN A 52 -2.85 0.90 -14.19
C ASN A 52 -1.54 0.89 -13.40
N ASP A 53 -1.11 2.06 -12.93
CA ASP A 53 0.17 2.24 -12.26
C ASP A 53 0.31 1.33 -11.02
N GLY A 54 -0.78 1.11 -10.27
CA GLY A 54 -0.78 0.22 -9.11
C GLY A 54 -0.61 -1.25 -9.50
N ALA A 55 -1.24 -1.67 -10.60
CA ALA A 55 -1.09 -3.02 -11.13
C ALA A 55 0.31 -3.26 -11.73
N VAL A 56 0.87 -2.25 -12.42
CA VAL A 56 2.26 -2.27 -12.91
C VAL A 56 3.23 -2.38 -11.74
N GLN A 57 3.04 -1.60 -10.67
CA GLN A 57 3.89 -1.67 -9.49
C GLN A 57 3.86 -3.07 -8.86
N SER A 58 2.67 -3.64 -8.65
CA SER A 58 2.52 -5.00 -8.11
C SER A 58 3.20 -6.04 -9.01
N CYS A 59 3.06 -5.91 -10.33
CA CYS A 59 3.72 -6.80 -11.27
C CYS A 59 5.25 -6.66 -11.25
N LEU A 60 5.79 -5.44 -11.19
CA LEU A 60 7.22 -5.18 -11.07
C LEU A 60 7.76 -5.73 -9.73
N GLN A 61 7.00 -5.56 -8.65
CA GLN A 61 7.29 -6.10 -7.32
C GLN A 61 7.37 -7.63 -7.34
N ALA A 62 6.43 -8.31 -8.01
CA ALA A 62 6.45 -9.75 -8.20
C ALA A 62 7.63 -10.24 -9.07
N ASN A 63 8.15 -9.37 -9.94
CA ASN A 63 9.24 -9.68 -10.85
C ASN A 63 10.59 -9.06 -10.45
N ARG A 64 10.79 -8.67 -9.18
CA ARG A 64 12.02 -8.00 -8.71
C ARG A 64 13.32 -8.69 -9.13
N ALA A 65 13.35 -10.01 -9.14
CA ALA A 65 14.53 -10.79 -9.58
C ALA A 65 14.87 -10.65 -11.07
N LYS A 66 13.91 -10.21 -11.90
CA LYS A 66 14.03 -10.06 -13.37
C LYS A 66 14.10 -8.61 -13.83
N LEU A 67 14.05 -7.67 -12.88
CA LEU A 67 14.16 -6.24 -13.16
C LEU A 67 15.56 -5.88 -13.63
N SER A 68 15.65 -4.84 -14.47
CA SER A 68 16.93 -4.26 -14.85
C SER A 68 17.59 -3.58 -13.64
N LYS A 69 18.91 -3.37 -13.72
CA LYS A 69 19.67 -2.71 -12.65
C LYS A 69 19.11 -1.33 -12.27
N ALA A 70 18.59 -0.58 -13.23
CA ALA A 70 17.99 0.72 -13.00
C ALA A 70 16.72 0.61 -12.16
N CYS A 71 15.78 -0.26 -12.57
CA CYS A 71 14.54 -0.46 -11.84
C CYS A 71 14.80 -1.13 -10.47
N SER A 72 15.66 -2.14 -10.37
CA SER A 72 16.01 -2.75 -9.08
C SER A 72 16.62 -1.74 -8.09
N LYS A 73 17.36 -0.74 -8.57
CA LYS A 73 17.88 0.33 -7.71
C LYS A 73 16.75 1.16 -7.11
N VAL A 74 15.69 1.44 -7.87
CA VAL A 74 14.51 2.15 -7.36
C VAL A 74 13.88 1.37 -6.21
N PHE A 75 13.61 0.09 -6.44
CA PHE A 75 13.05 -0.83 -5.45
C PHE A 75 13.96 -0.96 -4.21
N ALA A 76 15.28 -0.88 -4.36
CA ALA A 76 16.24 -0.91 -3.25
C ALA A 76 16.34 0.42 -2.47
N SER A 77 16.21 1.57 -3.15
CA SER A 77 16.34 2.88 -2.52
C SER A 77 15.08 3.32 -1.77
N HIS A 78 13.90 3.01 -2.31
CA HIS A 78 12.62 3.54 -1.83
C HIS A 78 11.65 2.47 -1.30
N GLY A 79 12.05 1.19 -1.31
CA GLY A 79 11.28 0.09 -0.73
C GLY A 79 9.97 -0.23 -1.46
N MET A 80 9.82 0.24 -2.70
CA MET A 80 8.72 -0.15 -3.59
C MET A 80 8.72 -1.67 -3.74
#